data_AF-A0A3N1ASJ0-F1
#
_entry.id   AF-A0A3N1ASJ0-F1
#
_cell.length_a   1.000
_cell.length_b   1.000
_cell.length_c   1.000
_cell.angle_alpha   90.00
_cell.angle_beta   90.00
_cell.angle_gamma   90.00
#
_symmetry.space_group_name_H-M   'P 1'
#
loop_
_entity.id
_entity.type
_entity.pdbx_description
1 polymer ?
#
loop_
_entity_poly.entity_id
_entity_poly.type
_entity_poly.pdbx_seq_one_letter_code
_entity_poly.pdbx_strand_id
1 'polypeptide(L)'
;MHEADLEEYVRRALRSKNFPAVWAMLLYAQYVEEVLVGGQDPEWLVEHARKVREILASRPADRSAGAAASASGPDAGQERMWALSQLVARHAAEDPDVVTFRATYLPDGLVAWAELEDWIDKQTDQDGERTSDVSFTIPPGTAVEWDGPVPRFDPPIAAVTTGVHFSSRLLAYALPGDRGVRRRTVAANGGLDQLGRLADSLAASFSWQPAQASVFVLTGTPPMIMGVKVTVPAMNVRYNYGLDWARRITLDVDAGASPQEVLAAFERAREEYHHAGRRRTTIKHLRLAAFTGAEHVEKPWKERFRLWNERFPDWKYPQESNFRRDAAAAQRRLLTP
;
A
#
# COMPACT_ATOMS: atom_id res chain seq x y z
N MET A 1 14.20 11.42 -21.43
CA MET A 1 14.16 11.97 -20.05
C MET A 1 14.48 10.82 -19.14
N HIS A 2 15.49 10.94 -18.27
CA HIS A 2 15.82 9.89 -17.32
C HIS A 2 14.93 9.98 -16.08
N GLU A 3 14.82 8.89 -15.31
CA GLU A 3 13.99 8.85 -14.10
C GLU A 3 14.37 9.96 -13.11
N ALA A 4 15.68 10.21 -12.91
CA ALA A 4 16.17 11.25 -12.01
C ALA A 4 15.71 12.66 -12.44
N ASP A 5 15.71 12.94 -13.74
CA ASP A 5 15.22 14.22 -14.29
C ASP A 5 13.72 14.38 -14.03
N LEU A 6 12.96 13.29 -14.22
CA LEU A 6 11.53 13.25 -14.01
C LEU A 6 11.18 13.39 -12.52
N GLU A 7 11.91 12.71 -11.64
CA GLU A 7 11.74 12.82 -10.19
C GLU A 7 11.95 14.28 -9.74
N GLU A 8 13.05 14.90 -10.16
CA GLU A 8 13.36 16.28 -9.81
C GLU A 8 12.32 17.27 -10.38
N TYR A 9 11.84 17.03 -11.61
CA TYR A 9 10.76 17.81 -12.21
C TYR A 9 9.48 17.74 -11.35
N VAL A 10 9.03 16.53 -10.99
CA VAL A 10 7.82 16.30 -10.20
C VAL A 10 7.99 16.83 -8.76
N ARG A 11 9.19 16.69 -8.18
CA ARG A 11 9.56 17.23 -6.86
C ARG A 11 9.41 18.75 -6.81
N ARG A 12 9.96 19.45 -7.80
CA ARG A 12 9.85 20.91 -7.94
C ARG A 12 8.41 21.38 -8.12
N ALA A 13 7.62 20.63 -8.89
CA ALA A 13 6.22 20.96 -9.16
C ALA A 13 5.30 20.77 -7.94
N LEU A 14 5.51 19.71 -7.13
CA LEU A 14 4.67 19.40 -5.97
C LEU A 14 4.99 20.22 -4.72
N ARG A 15 6.27 20.59 -4.54
CA ARG A 15 6.78 21.24 -3.32
C ARG A 15 6.30 20.56 -2.02
N SER A 16 6.23 19.23 -2.02
CA SER A 16 5.66 18.44 -0.93
C SER A 16 6.74 18.07 0.08
N LYS A 17 6.48 18.27 1.38
CA LYS A 17 7.33 17.75 2.47
C LYS A 17 7.32 16.22 2.57
N ASN A 18 6.31 15.56 1.98
CA ASN A 18 6.19 14.10 1.96
C ASN A 18 6.45 13.55 0.54
N PHE A 19 7.35 14.20 -0.21
CA PHE A 19 7.66 13.80 -1.59
C PHE A 19 8.15 12.35 -1.71
N PRO A 20 9.03 11.81 -0.84
CA PRO A 20 9.50 10.43 -0.96
C PRO A 20 8.36 9.40 -0.95
N ALA A 21 7.36 9.56 -0.09
CA ALA A 21 6.21 8.67 -0.05
C ALA A 21 5.30 8.82 -1.28
N VAL A 22 5.14 10.04 -1.80
CA VAL A 22 4.40 10.29 -3.04
C VAL A 22 5.11 9.60 -4.21
N TRP A 23 6.42 9.81 -4.34
CA TRP A 23 7.23 9.20 -5.41
C TRP A 23 7.19 7.67 -5.34
N ALA A 24 7.37 7.09 -4.16
CA ALA A 24 7.29 5.64 -3.97
C ALA A 24 5.94 5.05 -4.41
N MET A 25 4.83 5.79 -4.22
CA MET A 25 3.51 5.38 -4.69
C MET A 25 3.34 5.52 -6.21
N LEU A 26 3.95 6.54 -6.83
CA LEU A 26 3.95 6.69 -8.29
C LEU A 26 4.73 5.57 -8.97
N LEU A 27 5.88 5.18 -8.40
CA LEU A 27 6.66 4.02 -8.86
C LEU A 27 5.86 2.74 -8.70
N TYR A 28 5.27 2.51 -7.52
CA TYR A 28 4.46 1.32 -7.26
C TYR A 28 3.25 1.21 -8.22
N ALA A 29 2.59 2.32 -8.50
CA ALA A 29 1.46 2.39 -9.42
C ALA A 29 1.87 2.40 -10.91
N GLN A 30 3.16 2.29 -11.23
CA GLN A 30 3.72 2.30 -12.59
C GLN A 30 3.49 3.60 -13.39
N TYR A 31 3.03 4.68 -12.75
CA TYR A 31 2.81 5.98 -13.43
C TYR A 31 4.11 6.61 -13.91
N VAL A 32 5.22 6.37 -13.21
CA VAL A 32 6.55 6.84 -13.65
C VAL A 32 6.95 6.11 -14.94
N GLU A 33 6.72 4.80 -15.01
CA GLU A 33 7.07 3.98 -16.17
C GLU A 33 6.31 4.44 -17.42
N GLU A 34 5.02 4.77 -17.31
CA GLU A 34 4.21 5.27 -18.43
C GLU A 34 4.78 6.54 -19.07
N VAL A 35 5.37 7.45 -18.28
CA VAL A 35 6.04 8.65 -18.81
C VAL A 35 7.39 8.30 -19.42
N LEU A 36 8.17 7.44 -18.78
CA LEU A 36 9.51 7.10 -19.24
C LEU A 36 9.51 6.34 -20.57
N VAL A 37 8.49 5.51 -20.83
CA VAL A 37 8.29 4.84 -22.12
C VAL A 37 7.59 5.71 -23.17
N GLY A 38 7.26 6.96 -22.83
CA GLY A 38 6.63 7.92 -23.74
C GLY A 38 5.13 7.72 -23.96
N GLY A 39 4.46 6.94 -23.11
CA GLY A 39 3.01 6.76 -23.14
C GLY A 39 2.22 7.95 -22.59
N GLN A 40 2.85 8.74 -21.71
CA GLN A 40 2.28 9.94 -21.10
C GLN A 40 3.33 11.06 -21.01
N ASP A 41 2.89 12.28 -20.72
CA ASP A 41 3.78 13.43 -20.51
C ASP A 41 4.08 13.68 -19.00
N PRO A 42 5.12 14.46 -18.68
CA PRO A 42 5.45 14.79 -17.29
C PRO A 42 4.36 15.58 -16.53
N GLU A 43 3.53 16.38 -17.22
CA GLU A 43 2.46 17.16 -16.58
C GLU A 43 1.34 16.24 -16.07
N TRP A 44 1.00 15.21 -16.83
CA TRP A 44 0.09 14.14 -16.45
C TRP A 44 0.55 13.45 -15.15
N LEU A 45 1.85 13.18 -15.01
CA LEU A 45 2.40 12.58 -13.79
C LEU A 45 2.31 13.52 -12.60
N VAL A 46 2.52 14.83 -12.79
CA VAL A 46 2.32 15.83 -11.73
C VAL A 46 0.87 15.85 -11.26
N GLU A 47 -0.11 15.75 -12.15
CA GLU A 47 -1.53 15.65 -11.77
C GLU A 47 -1.80 14.41 -10.91
N HIS A 48 -1.29 13.25 -11.33
CA HIS A 48 -1.41 12.00 -10.56
C HIS A 48 -0.72 12.10 -9.20
N ALA A 49 0.44 12.74 -9.16
CA ALA A 49 1.16 12.97 -7.92
C ALA A 49 0.41 13.88 -6.94
N ARG A 50 -0.36 14.87 -7.42
CA ARG A 50 -1.25 15.67 -6.58
C ARG A 50 -2.36 14.81 -5.97
N LYS A 51 -2.98 13.95 -6.77
CA LYS A 51 -4.01 13.00 -6.30
C LYS A 51 -3.44 12.04 -5.25
N VAL A 52 -2.27 11.45 -5.52
CA VAL A 52 -1.56 10.58 -4.57
C VAL A 52 -1.22 11.32 -3.28
N ARG A 53 -0.76 12.56 -3.37
CA ARG A 53 -0.48 13.39 -2.18
C ARG A 53 -1.73 13.61 -1.32
N GLU A 54 -2.87 13.90 -1.94
CA GLU A 54 -4.15 14.05 -1.23
C GLU A 54 -4.58 12.74 -0.55
N ILE A 55 -4.44 11.61 -1.25
CA ILE A 55 -4.71 10.28 -0.68
C ILE A 55 -3.79 10.01 0.51
N LEU A 56 -2.49 10.26 0.38
CA LEU A 56 -1.52 10.04 1.45
C LEU A 56 -1.72 10.98 2.63
N ALA A 57 -2.14 12.23 2.41
CA ALA A 57 -2.49 13.17 3.48
C ALA A 57 -3.70 12.69 4.30
N SER A 58 -4.58 11.89 3.70
CA SER A 58 -5.74 11.27 4.37
C SER A 58 -5.46 9.92 5.03
N ARG A 59 -4.23 9.39 4.89
CA ARG A 59 -3.85 8.07 5.38
C ARG A 59 -3.07 8.19 6.71
N PRO A 60 -3.36 7.36 7.72
CA PRO A 60 -2.44 7.20 8.83
C PRO A 60 -1.10 6.66 8.34
N ALA A 61 0.00 7.14 8.92
CA ALA A 61 1.35 6.68 8.59
C ALA A 61 1.47 5.16 8.84
N ASP A 62 2.02 4.42 7.88
CA ASP A 62 2.41 3.03 8.11
C ASP A 62 3.72 3.01 8.89
N ARG A 63 3.59 3.16 10.22
CA ARG A 63 4.72 3.20 11.15
C ARG A 63 5.40 1.83 11.31
N SER A 64 4.82 0.76 10.78
CA SER A 64 5.39 -0.58 10.92
C SER A 64 6.59 -0.81 9.99
N ALA A 65 6.69 -0.06 8.89
CA ALA A 65 7.76 -0.20 7.90
C ALA A 65 9.18 0.07 8.45
N GLY A 66 9.31 1.03 9.37
CA GLY A 66 10.57 1.39 10.03
C GLY A 66 10.73 0.81 11.44
N ALA A 67 9.82 -0.07 11.89
CA ALA A 67 9.84 -0.62 13.24
C ALA A 67 10.87 -1.76 13.32
N ALA A 68 11.98 -1.49 14.01
CA ALA A 68 12.89 -2.52 14.48
C ALA A 68 12.55 -2.95 15.91
N ALA A 69 12.87 -4.21 16.22
CA ALA A 69 12.94 -4.62 17.61
C ALA A 69 14.09 -3.85 18.29
N SER A 70 13.77 -3.05 19.31
CA SER A 70 14.80 -2.34 20.07
C SER A 70 15.76 -3.32 20.73
N ALA A 71 17.06 -3.02 20.66
CA ALA A 71 18.09 -3.74 21.41
C ALA A 71 17.97 -3.53 22.94
N SER A 72 17.26 -2.49 23.37
CA SER A 72 17.10 -2.14 24.80
C SER A 72 15.99 -2.92 25.52
N GLY A 73 15.33 -3.86 24.83
CA GLY A 73 14.17 -4.58 25.34
C GLY A 73 12.85 -3.79 25.16
N PRO A 74 11.70 -4.47 25.21
CA PRO A 74 10.41 -3.85 24.94
C PRO A 74 9.74 -3.23 26.17
N ASP A 75 8.66 -2.46 25.94
CA ASP A 75 7.69 -2.10 26.97
C ASP A 75 7.01 -3.36 27.55
N ALA A 76 6.58 -3.29 28.82
CA ALA A 76 5.88 -4.39 29.49
C ALA A 76 4.64 -4.84 28.70
N GLY A 77 4.59 -6.11 28.31
CA GLY A 77 3.53 -6.71 27.49
C GLY A 77 3.96 -7.08 26.08
N GLN A 78 5.16 -6.70 25.63
CA GLN A 78 5.70 -7.04 24.30
C GLN A 78 6.88 -8.02 24.34
N GLU A 79 7.25 -8.55 25.51
CA GLU A 79 8.39 -9.45 25.70
C GLU A 79 8.34 -10.69 24.82
N ARG A 80 7.14 -11.27 24.63
CA ARG A 80 6.96 -12.45 23.77
C ARG A 80 7.28 -12.13 22.31
N MET A 81 6.73 -11.03 21.80
CA MET A 81 6.92 -10.61 20.40
C MET A 81 8.36 -10.19 20.12
N TRP A 82 8.97 -9.49 21.07
CA TRP A 82 10.39 -9.17 21.01
C TRP A 82 11.25 -10.43 20.99
N ALA A 83 11.03 -11.38 21.91
CA ALA A 83 11.79 -12.63 21.95
C ALA A 83 11.62 -13.45 20.66
N LEU A 84 10.39 -13.52 20.14
CA LEU A 84 10.12 -14.16 18.85
C LEU A 84 10.88 -13.47 17.71
N SER A 85 10.89 -12.13 17.67
CA SER A 85 11.63 -11.35 16.66
C SER A 85 13.13 -11.67 16.71
N GLN A 86 13.73 -11.73 17.91
CA GLN A 86 15.15 -12.07 18.07
C GLN A 86 15.46 -13.50 17.60
N LEU A 87 14.61 -14.47 17.95
CA LEU A 87 14.81 -15.88 17.58
C LEU A 87 14.64 -16.11 16.07
N VAL A 88 13.61 -15.50 15.47
CA VAL A 88 13.36 -15.58 14.02
C VAL A 88 14.48 -14.89 13.26
N ALA A 89 14.93 -13.71 13.70
CA ALA A 89 16.06 -13.01 13.09
C ALA A 89 17.36 -13.83 13.13
N ARG A 90 17.61 -14.56 14.24
CA ARG A 90 18.74 -15.49 14.29
C ARG A 90 18.61 -16.60 13.25
N HIS A 91 17.43 -17.22 13.13
CA HIS A 91 17.21 -18.27 12.13
C HIS A 91 17.36 -17.74 10.69
N ALA A 92 16.79 -16.58 10.40
CA ALA A 92 16.93 -15.93 9.09
C ALA A 92 18.36 -15.48 8.79
N ALA A 93 19.19 -15.20 9.81
CA ALA A 93 20.61 -14.87 9.61
C ALA A 93 21.45 -16.08 9.20
N GLU A 94 20.99 -17.29 9.53
CA GLU A 94 21.60 -18.57 9.17
C GLU A 94 21.06 -19.10 7.81
N ASP A 95 20.10 -18.42 7.20
CA ASP A 95 19.55 -18.76 5.88
C ASP A 95 20.66 -18.72 4.82
N PRO A 96 20.83 -19.80 4.00
CA PRO A 96 21.89 -19.86 2.99
C PRO A 96 21.87 -18.70 2.00
N ASP A 97 20.71 -18.19 1.62
CA ASP A 97 20.59 -17.09 0.66
C ASP A 97 21.01 -15.77 1.31
N VAL A 98 20.68 -15.57 2.59
CA VAL A 98 21.16 -14.41 3.37
C VAL A 98 22.67 -14.46 3.56
N VAL A 99 23.22 -15.60 3.92
CA VAL A 99 24.68 -15.78 4.07
C VAL A 99 25.40 -15.53 2.75
N THR A 100 24.89 -16.09 1.65
CA THR A 100 25.47 -15.93 0.30
C THR A 100 25.42 -14.47 -0.13
N PHE A 101 24.28 -13.80 0.07
CA PHE A 101 24.14 -12.38 -0.25
C PHE A 101 25.14 -11.53 0.53
N ARG A 102 25.21 -11.70 1.86
CA ARG A 102 26.13 -10.93 2.72
C ARG A 102 27.59 -11.17 2.35
N ALA A 103 27.98 -12.42 2.07
CA ALA A 103 29.34 -12.73 1.65
C ALA A 103 29.71 -12.06 0.31
N THR A 104 28.74 -11.92 -0.59
CA THR A 104 28.94 -11.36 -1.93
C THR A 104 28.96 -9.83 -1.93
N TYR A 105 28.01 -9.19 -1.24
CA TYR A 105 27.78 -7.75 -1.33
C TYR A 105 28.20 -6.97 -0.08
N LEU A 106 28.46 -7.65 1.03
CA LEU A 106 28.86 -7.06 2.31
C LEU A 106 30.15 -7.72 2.86
N PRO A 107 31.25 -7.77 2.07
CA PRO A 107 32.48 -8.46 2.49
C PRO A 107 33.13 -7.81 3.73
N ASP A 108 32.89 -6.51 3.94
CA ASP A 108 33.40 -5.75 5.09
C ASP A 108 32.48 -5.83 6.33
N GLY A 109 31.39 -6.60 6.25
CA GLY A 109 30.41 -6.76 7.31
C GLY A 109 29.12 -5.95 7.09
N LEU A 110 28.26 -5.99 8.10
CA LEU A 110 26.92 -5.38 8.05
C LEU A 110 26.99 -3.85 7.96
N VAL A 111 26.05 -3.27 7.22
CA VAL A 111 25.91 -1.82 7.06
C VAL A 111 25.30 -1.23 8.34
N ALA A 112 25.85 -0.14 8.85
CA ALA A 112 25.19 0.59 9.92
C ALA A 112 23.87 1.19 9.41
N TRP A 113 22.79 1.13 10.19
CA TRP A 113 21.48 1.57 9.68
C TRP A 113 21.45 3.06 9.27
N ALA A 114 22.27 3.90 9.90
CA ALA A 114 22.41 5.30 9.51
C ALA A 114 23.08 5.49 8.12
N GLU A 115 23.87 4.52 7.68
CA GLU A 115 24.60 4.52 6.40
C GLU A 115 23.86 3.73 5.31
N LEU A 116 22.66 3.23 5.62
CA LEU A 116 21.88 2.38 4.72
C LEU A 116 21.54 3.09 3.40
N GLU A 117 21.15 4.36 3.46
CA GLU A 117 20.79 5.14 2.26
C GLU A 117 22.01 5.32 1.34
N ASP A 118 23.15 5.70 1.92
CA ASP A 118 24.41 5.89 1.19
C ASP A 118 24.90 4.57 0.54
N TRP A 119 24.74 3.45 1.23
CA TRP A 119 25.07 2.14 0.66
C TRP A 119 24.16 1.79 -0.52
N ILE A 120 22.85 2.02 -0.41
CA ILE A 120 21.91 1.78 -1.50
C ILE A 120 22.22 2.70 -2.70
N ASP A 121 22.53 3.98 -2.47
CA ASP A 121 22.96 4.91 -3.53
C ASP A 121 24.20 4.37 -4.25
N LYS A 122 25.25 4.02 -3.51
CA LYS A 122 26.48 3.47 -4.07
C LYS A 122 26.25 2.18 -4.85
N GLN A 123 25.44 1.26 -4.32
CA GLN A 123 25.13 0.02 -5.00
C GLN A 123 24.29 0.25 -6.27
N THR A 124 23.43 1.27 -6.28
CA THR A 124 22.67 1.67 -7.48
C THR A 124 23.62 2.07 -8.61
N ASP A 125 24.63 2.88 -8.30
CA ASP A 125 25.65 3.28 -9.28
C ASP A 125 26.48 2.09 -9.80
N GLN A 126 26.73 1.09 -8.95
CA GLN A 126 27.47 -0.13 -9.31
C GLN A 126 26.65 -1.11 -10.14
N ASP A 127 25.37 -1.28 -9.82
CA ASP A 127 24.45 -2.18 -10.51
C ASP A 127 24.13 -1.70 -11.94
N GLY A 128 24.28 -0.40 -12.19
CA GLY A 128 24.08 0.22 -13.49
C GLY A 128 22.65 0.70 -13.72
N GLU A 129 22.28 0.87 -14.99
CA GLU A 129 20.99 1.46 -15.34
C GLU A 129 19.81 0.55 -14.93
N ARG A 130 18.73 1.18 -14.43
CA ARG A 130 17.49 0.48 -14.10
C ARG A 130 16.97 -0.35 -15.27
N THR A 131 16.33 -1.46 -14.95
CA THR A 131 15.69 -2.31 -15.96
C THR A 131 14.18 -2.30 -15.77
N SER A 132 13.46 -2.21 -16.88
CA SER A 132 12.01 -2.38 -16.94
C SER A 132 11.68 -3.74 -17.55
N ASP A 133 10.82 -4.49 -16.90
CA ASP A 133 10.28 -5.72 -17.46
C ASP A 133 9.07 -5.37 -18.34
N VAL A 134 8.95 -6.05 -19.48
CA VAL A 134 7.79 -5.97 -20.37
C VAL A 134 7.10 -7.31 -20.36
N SER A 135 5.81 -7.32 -20.00
CA SER A 135 4.93 -8.47 -20.16
C SER A 135 3.87 -8.14 -21.20
N PHE A 136 3.45 -9.14 -21.97
CA PHE A 136 2.41 -8.96 -22.97
C PHE A 136 1.52 -10.19 -23.02
N THR A 137 0.25 -9.97 -23.37
CA THR A 137 -0.69 -11.06 -23.60
C THR A 137 -0.49 -11.58 -25.02
N ILE A 138 -0.13 -12.86 -25.14
CA ILE A 138 0.01 -13.53 -26.44
C ILE A 138 -1.38 -13.64 -27.09
N PRO A 139 -1.62 -13.02 -28.27
CA PRO A 139 -2.92 -13.11 -28.94
C PRO A 139 -3.27 -14.55 -29.32
N PRO A 140 -4.56 -14.95 -29.25
CA PRO A 140 -4.99 -16.25 -29.75
C PRO A 140 -4.57 -16.46 -31.21
N GLY A 141 -4.03 -17.64 -31.53
CA GLY A 141 -3.52 -17.97 -32.87
C GLY A 141 -2.07 -17.58 -33.12
N THR A 142 -1.37 -17.00 -32.14
CA THR A 142 0.08 -16.76 -32.22
C THR A 142 0.83 -18.06 -31.95
N ALA A 143 1.66 -18.49 -32.90
CA ALA A 143 2.58 -19.60 -32.69
C ALA A 143 3.83 -19.10 -31.93
N VAL A 144 4.28 -19.88 -30.94
CA VAL A 144 5.52 -19.64 -30.20
C VAL A 144 6.45 -20.81 -30.41
N GLU A 145 7.56 -20.57 -31.09
CA GLU A 145 8.62 -21.55 -31.30
C GLU A 145 9.85 -21.14 -30.51
N TRP A 146 10.52 -22.11 -29.88
CA TRP A 146 11.74 -21.86 -29.13
C TRP A 146 12.95 -22.12 -30.04
N ASP A 147 13.72 -21.08 -30.32
CA ASP A 147 15.03 -21.19 -30.97
C ASP A 147 16.12 -20.91 -29.93
N GLY A 148 16.47 -21.95 -29.16
CA GLY A 148 17.34 -21.82 -27.99
C GLY A 148 16.72 -20.93 -26.90
N PRO A 149 17.43 -19.92 -26.35
CA PRO A 149 16.90 -19.03 -25.32
C PRO A 149 15.98 -17.93 -25.87
N VAL A 150 15.83 -17.83 -27.20
CA VAL A 150 15.07 -16.76 -27.86
C VAL A 150 13.74 -17.31 -28.37
N PRO A 151 12.60 -16.88 -27.81
CA PRO A 151 11.30 -17.25 -28.35
C PRO A 151 11.05 -16.50 -29.66
N ARG A 152 10.59 -17.24 -30.68
CA ARG A 152 10.10 -16.70 -31.94
C ARG A 152 8.57 -16.72 -31.95
N PHE A 153 7.98 -15.58 -32.29
CA PHE A 153 6.53 -15.40 -32.37
C PHE A 153 6.09 -15.26 -33.83
N ASP A 154 4.99 -15.92 -34.21
CA ASP A 154 4.30 -15.71 -35.48
C ASP A 154 2.81 -15.43 -35.23
N PRO A 155 2.31 -14.19 -35.48
CA PRO A 155 3.04 -13.04 -36.01
C PRO A 155 4.09 -12.47 -35.03
N PRO A 156 5.07 -11.67 -35.53
CA PRO A 156 6.11 -11.08 -34.69
C PRO A 156 5.55 -10.23 -33.54
N ILE A 157 6.21 -10.27 -32.38
CA ILE A 157 5.80 -9.53 -31.17
C ILE A 157 5.58 -8.03 -31.40
N ALA A 158 6.31 -7.41 -32.33
CA ALA A 158 6.16 -6.00 -32.69
C ALA A 158 4.74 -5.67 -33.25
N ALA A 159 3.99 -6.67 -33.69
CA ALA A 159 2.60 -6.52 -34.11
C ALA A 159 1.59 -6.55 -32.95
N VAL A 160 2.03 -6.90 -31.73
CA VAL A 160 1.20 -6.89 -30.52
C VAL A 160 1.05 -5.46 -30.03
N THR A 161 -0.13 -4.88 -30.23
CA THR A 161 -0.46 -3.49 -29.83
C THR A 161 -1.35 -3.41 -28.60
N THR A 162 -1.78 -4.55 -28.05
CA THR A 162 -2.70 -4.62 -26.91
C THR A 162 -2.19 -5.58 -25.85
N GLY A 163 -2.56 -5.32 -24.58
CA GLY A 163 -2.17 -6.17 -23.46
C GLY A 163 -0.67 -6.14 -23.15
N VAL A 164 0.05 -5.08 -23.54
CA VAL A 164 1.43 -4.80 -23.14
C VAL A 164 1.41 -4.09 -21.79
N HIS A 165 2.16 -4.62 -20.84
CA HIS A 165 2.29 -4.11 -19.48
C HIS A 165 3.77 -3.94 -19.15
N PHE A 166 4.12 -2.75 -18.67
CA PHE A 166 5.45 -2.44 -18.17
C PHE A 166 5.44 -2.59 -16.66
N SER A 167 6.53 -3.12 -16.11
CA SER A 167 6.75 -3.15 -14.67
C SER A 167 8.19 -2.82 -14.34
N SER A 168 8.40 -1.86 -13.44
CA SER A 168 9.72 -1.60 -12.88
C SER A 168 10.06 -2.61 -11.78
N ARG A 169 11.33 -2.99 -11.70
CA ARG A 169 11.88 -3.73 -10.55
C ARG A 169 12.13 -2.75 -9.42
N LEU A 170 11.62 -3.06 -8.21
CA LEU A 170 11.66 -2.15 -7.08
C LEU A 170 12.28 -2.81 -5.85
N LEU A 171 13.24 -2.13 -5.22
CA LEU A 171 13.69 -2.44 -3.86
C LEU A 171 12.87 -1.62 -2.86
N ALA A 172 12.23 -2.31 -1.91
CA ALA A 172 11.59 -1.70 -0.75
C ALA A 172 12.57 -1.64 0.43
N TYR A 173 12.63 -0.51 1.14
CA TYR A 173 13.45 -0.34 2.35
C TYR A 173 12.89 0.77 3.26
N ALA A 174 13.44 0.92 4.46
CA ALA A 174 13.07 1.98 5.39
C ALA A 174 14.28 2.49 6.20
N LEU A 175 14.30 3.79 6.48
CA LEU A 175 15.29 4.43 7.34
C LEU A 175 14.76 4.65 8.76
N PRO A 176 15.65 4.88 9.74
CA PRO A 176 15.23 5.21 11.10
C PRO A 176 14.29 6.42 11.14
N GLY A 177 13.10 6.23 11.72
CA GLY A 177 12.10 7.29 11.85
C GLY A 177 11.22 7.53 10.61
N ASP A 178 11.40 6.75 9.54
CA ASP A 178 10.53 6.83 8.37
C ASP A 178 9.07 6.53 8.74
N ARG A 179 8.15 7.27 8.11
CA ARG A 179 6.69 7.14 8.30
C ARG A 179 6.04 6.18 7.29
N GLY A 180 6.84 5.48 6.51
CA GLY A 180 6.39 4.54 5.49
C GLY A 180 7.55 3.95 4.68
N VAL A 181 7.24 2.99 3.81
CA VAL A 181 8.20 2.29 2.96
C VAL A 181 8.74 3.21 1.86
N ARG A 182 10.07 3.28 1.74
CA ARG A 182 10.76 3.84 0.58
C ARG A 182 10.88 2.80 -0.53
N ARG A 183 10.95 3.26 -1.77
CA ARG A 183 11.15 2.42 -2.94
C ARG A 183 12.19 3.03 -3.87
N ARG A 184 12.98 2.18 -4.50
CA ARG A 184 13.95 2.55 -5.54
C ARG A 184 13.87 1.58 -6.70
N THR A 185 13.98 2.07 -7.92
CA THR A 185 14.11 1.26 -9.14
C THR A 185 15.51 0.67 -9.22
N VAL A 186 15.61 -0.56 -9.73
CA VAL A 186 16.87 -1.32 -9.73
C VAL A 186 17.18 -1.92 -11.09
N ALA A 187 18.47 -2.18 -11.34
CA ALA A 187 18.93 -2.93 -12.51
C ALA A 187 18.63 -4.42 -12.34
N ALA A 188 18.19 -5.10 -13.41
CA ALA A 188 17.92 -6.52 -13.37
C ALA A 188 19.20 -7.32 -13.08
N ASN A 189 19.10 -8.29 -12.19
CA ASN A 189 20.21 -9.16 -11.76
C ASN A 189 21.37 -8.46 -11.03
N GLY A 190 21.26 -7.16 -10.76
CA GLY A 190 22.16 -6.41 -9.87
C GLY A 190 22.00 -6.80 -8.40
N GLY A 191 22.88 -6.30 -7.54
CA GLY A 191 22.84 -6.56 -6.10
C GLY A 191 21.53 -6.12 -5.45
N LEU A 192 20.97 -4.98 -5.84
CA LEU A 192 19.70 -4.48 -5.30
C LEU A 192 18.48 -5.27 -5.79
N ASP A 193 18.50 -5.82 -7.01
CA ASP A 193 17.44 -6.72 -7.50
C ASP A 193 17.50 -8.09 -6.81
N GLN A 194 18.70 -8.61 -6.55
CA GLN A 194 18.88 -9.82 -5.74
C GLN A 194 18.42 -9.59 -4.30
N LEU A 195 18.78 -8.44 -3.69
CA LEU A 195 18.30 -8.05 -2.37
C LEU A 195 16.77 -7.97 -2.32
N GLY A 196 16.14 -7.35 -3.32
CA GLY A 196 14.68 -7.22 -3.38
C GLY A 196 14.00 -8.59 -3.42
N ARG A 197 14.47 -9.50 -4.29
CA ARG A 197 13.94 -10.87 -4.38
C ARG A 197 14.12 -11.66 -3.08
N LEU A 198 15.30 -11.55 -2.46
CA LEU A 198 15.57 -12.18 -1.17
C LEU A 198 14.66 -11.61 -0.08
N ALA A 199 14.50 -10.28 -0.03
CA ALA A 199 13.64 -9.61 0.93
C ALA A 199 12.16 -10.02 0.77
N ASP A 200 11.66 -10.16 -0.45
CA ASP A 200 10.31 -10.67 -0.72
C ASP A 200 10.14 -12.12 -0.24
N SER A 201 11.13 -12.99 -0.50
CA SER A 201 11.13 -14.39 -0.05
C SER A 201 11.12 -14.51 1.48
N LEU A 202 11.98 -13.73 2.15
CA LEU A 202 12.03 -13.66 3.61
C LEU A 202 10.75 -13.08 4.20
N ALA A 203 10.20 -12.02 3.60
CA ALA A 203 8.94 -11.42 4.01
C ALA A 203 7.78 -12.42 3.96
N ALA A 204 7.71 -13.24 2.91
CA ALA A 204 6.71 -14.30 2.79
C ALA A 204 6.90 -15.38 3.86
N SER A 205 8.13 -15.81 4.11
CA SER A 205 8.43 -16.93 5.02
C SER A 205 8.33 -16.54 6.50
N PHE A 206 8.72 -15.32 6.84
CA PHE A 206 8.81 -14.84 8.23
C PHE A 206 7.74 -13.80 8.59
N SER A 207 6.77 -13.57 7.69
CA SER A 207 5.69 -12.59 7.87
C SER A 207 6.18 -11.16 8.13
N TRP A 208 7.36 -10.83 7.61
CA TRP A 208 7.90 -9.48 7.64
C TRP A 208 7.33 -8.61 6.51
N GLN A 209 7.53 -7.30 6.58
CA GLN A 209 7.42 -6.48 5.38
C GLN A 209 8.70 -6.59 4.55
N PRO A 210 8.62 -6.56 3.20
CA PRO A 210 9.81 -6.56 2.34
C PRO A 210 10.83 -5.48 2.72
N ALA A 211 10.36 -4.28 3.08
CA ALA A 211 11.23 -3.21 3.54
C ALA A 211 12.03 -3.55 4.80
N GLN A 212 11.40 -4.23 5.77
CA GLN A 212 12.07 -4.68 6.99
C GLN A 212 13.07 -5.80 6.68
N ALA A 213 12.72 -6.72 5.78
CA ALA A 213 13.59 -7.79 5.35
C ALA A 213 14.86 -7.25 4.66
N SER A 214 14.74 -6.25 3.78
CA SER A 214 15.90 -5.57 3.18
C SER A 214 16.83 -4.96 4.24
N VAL A 215 16.26 -4.25 5.21
CA VAL A 215 17.01 -3.65 6.33
C VAL A 215 17.70 -4.74 7.15
N PHE A 216 17.02 -5.85 7.44
CA PHE A 216 17.59 -6.97 8.18
C PHE A 216 18.77 -7.59 7.43
N VAL A 217 18.64 -7.87 6.13
CA VAL A 217 19.71 -8.47 5.34
C VAL A 217 20.96 -7.57 5.39
N LEU A 218 20.79 -6.25 5.23
CA LEU A 218 21.90 -5.30 5.16
C LEU A 218 22.51 -4.97 6.53
N THR A 219 21.69 -4.84 7.57
CA THR A 219 22.13 -4.29 8.88
C THR A 219 22.18 -5.32 10.00
N GLY A 220 21.56 -6.49 9.81
CA GLY A 220 21.33 -7.48 10.86
C GLY A 220 20.27 -7.08 11.90
N THR A 221 19.64 -5.91 11.75
CA THR A 221 18.64 -5.44 12.71
C THR A 221 17.38 -6.29 12.64
N PRO A 222 16.95 -6.94 13.74
CA PRO A 222 15.76 -7.78 13.76
C PRO A 222 14.48 -6.98 13.46
N PRO A 223 13.70 -7.39 12.45
CA PRO A 223 12.35 -6.86 12.22
C PRO A 223 11.46 -7.14 13.42
N MET A 224 10.68 -6.15 13.87
CA MET A 224 9.70 -6.39 14.92
C MET A 224 8.52 -7.18 14.36
N ILE A 225 8.32 -8.40 14.84
CA ILE A 225 7.12 -9.19 14.61
C ILE A 225 6.02 -8.63 15.51
N MET A 226 4.91 -8.20 14.91
CA MET A 226 3.78 -7.66 15.66
C MET A 226 2.77 -8.76 15.97
N GLY A 227 2.28 -8.81 17.21
CA GLY A 227 1.21 -9.74 17.60
C GLY A 227 -0.11 -9.45 16.88
N VAL A 228 -0.33 -8.19 16.49
CA VAL A 228 -1.48 -7.79 15.66
C VAL A 228 -1.01 -6.80 14.61
N LYS A 229 -1.00 -7.23 13.35
CA LYS A 229 -0.75 -6.39 12.19
C LYS A 229 -2.06 -5.82 11.68
N VAL A 230 -2.18 -4.51 11.78
CA VAL A 230 -3.33 -3.77 11.26
C VAL A 230 -3.04 -3.34 9.83
N THR A 231 -3.83 -3.82 8.89
CA THR A 231 -3.86 -3.29 7.53
C THR A 231 -5.12 -2.46 7.38
N VAL A 232 -4.95 -1.20 7.02
CA VAL A 232 -6.08 -0.39 6.60
C VAL A 232 -5.85 0.16 5.20
N PRO A 233 -6.65 -0.28 4.21
CA PRO A 233 -6.46 0.07 2.83
C PRO A 233 -6.81 1.53 2.57
N ALA A 234 -6.25 2.07 1.49
CA ALA A 234 -6.68 3.35 0.94
C ALA A 234 -8.18 3.32 0.59
N MET A 235 -8.77 4.51 0.39
CA MET A 235 -10.16 4.60 -0.06
C MET A 235 -10.31 3.82 -1.36
N ASN A 236 -11.26 2.87 -1.39
CA ASN A 236 -11.61 2.18 -2.62
C ASN A 236 -12.24 3.21 -3.55
N VAL A 237 -11.76 3.32 -4.79
CA VAL A 237 -12.32 4.24 -5.79
C VAL A 237 -12.81 3.43 -6.98
N ARG A 238 -14.01 3.74 -7.46
CA ARG A 238 -14.55 3.18 -8.71
C ARG A 238 -15.20 4.31 -9.51
N TYR A 239 -14.83 4.45 -10.79
CA TYR A 239 -15.30 5.54 -11.67
C TYR A 239 -15.16 6.94 -11.03
N ASN A 240 -14.04 7.22 -10.36
CA ASN A 240 -13.78 8.46 -9.61
C ASN A 240 -14.71 8.72 -8.40
N TYR A 241 -15.48 7.72 -7.96
CA TYR A 241 -16.25 7.78 -6.72
C TYR A 241 -15.54 7.05 -5.58
N GLY A 242 -15.33 7.75 -4.46
CA GLY A 242 -14.85 7.17 -3.21
C GLY A 242 -15.91 6.28 -2.58
N LEU A 243 -15.56 5.03 -2.31
CA LEU A 243 -16.42 4.01 -1.72
C LEU A 243 -16.09 3.84 -0.24
N ASP A 244 -16.29 4.88 0.56
CA ASP A 244 -15.91 4.85 1.99
C ASP A 244 -16.61 3.73 2.76
N TRP A 245 -17.84 3.36 2.38
CA TRP A 245 -18.58 2.22 2.95
C TRP A 245 -17.91 0.86 2.75
N ALA A 246 -17.05 0.74 1.74
CA ALA A 246 -16.36 -0.50 1.41
C ALA A 246 -15.03 -0.64 2.15
N ARG A 247 -14.59 0.37 2.92
CA ARG A 247 -13.35 0.30 3.67
C ARG A 247 -13.48 -0.72 4.81
N ARG A 248 -12.41 -1.48 5.03
CA ARG A 248 -12.32 -2.51 6.06
C ARG A 248 -10.99 -2.37 6.78
N ILE A 249 -11.03 -2.42 8.11
CA ILE A 249 -9.82 -2.66 8.90
C ILE A 249 -9.60 -4.16 8.89
N THR A 250 -8.46 -4.59 8.36
CA THR A 250 -8.04 -6.00 8.37
C THR A 250 -7.02 -6.17 9.49
N LEU A 251 -7.25 -7.15 10.36
CA LEU A 251 -6.32 -7.54 11.42
C LEU A 251 -5.75 -8.90 11.05
N ASP A 252 -4.44 -8.99 10.97
CA ASP A 252 -3.69 -10.23 10.94
C ASP A 252 -3.11 -10.44 12.34
N VAL A 253 -3.48 -11.55 12.99
CA VAL A 253 -3.36 -11.74 14.44
C VAL A 253 -2.55 -13.00 14.71
N ASP A 254 -1.42 -12.85 15.38
CA ASP A 254 -0.64 -13.99 15.88
C ASP A 254 -1.50 -14.82 16.86
N ALA A 255 -1.42 -16.14 16.76
CA ALA A 255 -2.24 -17.04 17.58
C ALA A 255 -1.98 -16.88 19.10
N GLY A 256 -0.83 -16.33 19.50
CA GLY A 256 -0.53 -16.02 20.89
C GLY A 256 -0.81 -14.58 21.31
N ALA A 257 -1.44 -13.76 20.47
CA ALA A 257 -1.91 -12.43 20.85
C ALA A 257 -3.13 -12.54 21.77
N SER A 258 -3.15 -11.72 22.83
CA SER A 258 -4.28 -11.65 23.76
C SER A 258 -5.47 -10.91 23.15
N PRO A 259 -6.71 -11.21 23.60
CA PRO A 259 -7.89 -10.46 23.18
C PRO A 259 -7.78 -8.95 23.41
N GLN A 260 -7.11 -8.53 24.50
CA GLN A 260 -6.91 -7.12 24.82
C GLN A 260 -5.98 -6.43 23.81
N GLU A 261 -4.92 -7.09 23.35
CA GLU A 261 -4.03 -6.55 22.31
C GLU A 261 -4.76 -6.38 20.97
N VAL A 262 -5.58 -7.36 20.58
CA VAL A 262 -6.42 -7.27 19.37
C VAL A 262 -7.39 -6.11 19.47
N LEU A 263 -8.07 -5.96 20.60
CA LEU A 263 -9.00 -4.84 20.82
C LEU A 263 -8.28 -3.49 20.78
N ALA A 264 -7.15 -3.36 21.48
CA ALA A 264 -6.38 -2.12 21.51
C ALA A 264 -5.85 -1.73 20.12
N ALA A 265 -5.37 -2.72 19.34
CA ALA A 265 -4.94 -2.49 17.96
C ALA A 265 -6.10 -2.04 17.07
N PHE A 266 -7.27 -2.67 17.21
CA PHE A 266 -8.47 -2.28 16.47
C PHE A 266 -8.96 -0.87 16.83
N GLU A 267 -8.99 -0.52 18.12
CA GLU A 267 -9.41 0.81 18.58
C GLU A 267 -8.46 1.90 18.12
N ARG A 268 -7.15 1.67 18.21
CA ARG A 268 -6.13 2.59 17.66
C ARG A 268 -6.30 2.80 16.16
N ALA A 269 -6.50 1.72 15.42
CA ALA A 269 -6.78 1.80 13.99
C ALA A 269 -8.05 2.60 13.70
N ARG A 270 -9.09 2.44 14.53
CA ARG A 270 -10.35 3.19 14.38
C ARG A 270 -10.20 4.68 14.69
N GLU A 271 -9.38 5.03 15.68
CA GLU A 271 -9.05 6.42 16.03
C GLU A 271 -8.26 7.13 14.95
N GLU A 272 -7.23 6.46 14.42
CA GLU A 272 -6.40 6.96 13.32
C GLU A 272 -7.22 7.28 12.06
N TYR A 273 -8.37 6.64 11.88
CA TYR A 273 -9.29 6.87 10.77
C TYR A 273 -10.34 7.96 11.02
N HIS A 274 -10.29 8.68 12.15
CA HIS A 274 -11.35 9.61 12.58
C HIS A 274 -12.76 8.95 12.60
N HIS A 275 -12.85 7.62 12.70
CA HIS A 275 -14.10 6.91 12.96
C HIS A 275 -14.40 6.78 14.46
N ALA A 276 -13.42 7.10 15.32
CA ALA A 276 -13.63 7.29 16.75
C ALA A 276 -14.52 8.53 16.97
N GLY A 277 -15.72 8.31 17.51
CA GLY A 277 -16.68 9.38 17.82
C GLY A 277 -17.90 9.46 16.90
N ARG A 278 -18.01 8.63 15.86
CA ARG A 278 -19.24 8.59 15.06
C ARG A 278 -20.37 7.90 15.82
N ARG A 279 -21.42 8.67 16.14
CA ARG A 279 -22.61 8.16 16.82
C ARG A 279 -23.28 7.09 15.96
N ARG A 280 -23.52 5.92 16.55
CA ARG A 280 -24.21 4.81 15.89
C ARG A 280 -25.56 5.29 15.33
N THR A 281 -25.76 5.14 14.03
CA THR A 281 -27.02 5.50 13.37
C THR A 281 -28.16 4.66 13.96
N THR A 282 -29.24 5.31 14.41
CA THR A 282 -30.38 4.59 14.99
C THR A 282 -31.11 3.78 13.92
N ILE A 283 -31.84 2.73 14.34
CA ILE A 283 -32.60 1.86 13.43
C ILE A 283 -33.54 2.67 12.53
N LYS A 284 -34.22 3.69 13.08
CA LYS A 284 -35.06 4.63 12.31
C LYS A 284 -34.31 5.21 11.10
N HIS A 285 -33.11 5.75 11.32
CA HIS A 285 -32.36 6.42 10.26
C HIS A 285 -31.74 5.41 9.27
N LEU A 286 -31.36 4.22 9.73
CA LEU A 286 -30.93 3.13 8.83
C LEU A 286 -32.06 2.74 7.87
N ARG A 287 -33.26 2.52 8.41
CA ARG A 287 -34.46 2.22 7.60
C ARG A 287 -34.85 3.37 6.69
N LEU A 288 -34.75 4.61 7.18
CA LEU A 288 -35.04 5.80 6.37
C LEU A 288 -34.10 5.93 5.18
N ALA A 289 -32.81 5.66 5.36
CA ALA A 289 -31.83 5.72 4.29
C ALA A 289 -32.13 4.67 3.20
N ALA A 290 -32.38 3.41 3.59
CA ALA A 290 -32.72 2.34 2.65
C ALA A 290 -34.06 2.62 1.93
N PHE A 291 -35.08 3.04 2.68
CA PHE A 291 -36.40 3.34 2.15
C PHE A 291 -36.36 4.44 1.07
N THR A 292 -35.62 5.53 1.35
CA THR A 292 -35.57 6.68 0.45
C THR A 292 -34.53 6.55 -0.65
N GLY A 293 -33.42 5.86 -0.40
CA GLY A 293 -32.28 5.77 -1.32
C GLY A 293 -32.26 4.52 -2.20
N ALA A 294 -33.03 3.48 -1.86
CA ALA A 294 -33.11 2.26 -2.65
C ALA A 294 -34.55 1.84 -2.96
N GLU A 295 -35.41 1.64 -1.94
CA GLU A 295 -36.76 1.07 -2.15
C GLU A 295 -37.69 1.99 -2.95
N HIS A 296 -37.57 3.30 -2.76
CA HIS A 296 -38.46 4.29 -3.39
C HIS A 296 -37.70 5.43 -4.09
N VAL A 297 -36.50 5.15 -4.59
CA VAL A 297 -35.63 6.16 -5.22
C VAL A 297 -36.24 6.81 -6.47
N GLU A 298 -37.15 6.13 -7.16
CA GLU A 298 -37.83 6.66 -8.36
C GLU A 298 -39.04 7.55 -8.03
N LYS A 299 -39.56 7.51 -6.80
CA LYS A 299 -40.76 8.25 -6.42
C LYS A 299 -40.44 9.71 -6.09
N PRO A 300 -41.33 10.69 -6.33
CA PRO A 300 -41.15 12.05 -5.85
C PRO A 300 -41.09 12.12 -4.30
N TRP A 301 -40.37 13.11 -3.75
CA TRP A 301 -40.18 13.26 -2.30
C TRP A 301 -41.49 13.29 -1.50
N LYS A 302 -42.49 14.02 -2.00
CA LYS A 302 -43.84 14.08 -1.41
C LYS A 302 -44.49 12.71 -1.26
N GLU A 303 -44.31 11.82 -2.25
CA GLU A 303 -44.86 10.47 -2.21
C GLU A 303 -44.06 9.59 -1.24
N ARG A 304 -42.72 9.67 -1.25
CA ARG A 304 -41.87 8.97 -0.26
C ARG A 304 -42.25 9.36 1.18
N PHE A 305 -42.47 10.64 1.43
CA PHE A 305 -42.90 11.17 2.73
C PHE A 305 -44.22 10.57 3.20
N ARG A 306 -45.23 10.55 2.32
CA ARG A 306 -46.54 9.94 2.62
C ARG A 306 -46.40 8.45 2.95
N LEU A 307 -45.73 7.70 2.07
CA LEU A 307 -45.53 6.25 2.23
C LEU A 307 -44.73 5.91 3.50
N TRP A 308 -43.74 6.73 3.85
CA TRP A 308 -42.99 6.56 5.10
C TRP A 308 -43.88 6.71 6.33
N ASN A 309 -44.67 7.79 6.39
CA ASN A 309 -45.55 8.06 7.53
C ASN A 309 -46.65 7.01 7.71
N GLU A 310 -47.10 6.40 6.61
CA GLU A 310 -48.06 5.31 6.61
C GLU A 310 -47.41 3.99 7.08
N ARG A 311 -46.22 3.66 6.56
CA ARG A 311 -45.52 2.40 6.87
C ARG A 311 -44.85 2.39 8.24
N PHE A 312 -44.41 3.55 8.74
CA PHE A 312 -43.69 3.71 10.01
C PHE A 312 -44.34 4.81 10.87
N PRO A 313 -45.57 4.60 11.37
CA PRO A 313 -46.33 5.64 12.09
C PRO A 313 -45.63 6.15 13.36
N ASP A 314 -44.91 5.29 14.06
CA ASP A 314 -44.13 5.65 15.27
C ASP A 314 -42.94 6.57 14.95
N TRP A 315 -42.50 6.60 13.69
CA TRP A 315 -41.37 7.39 13.20
C TRP A 315 -41.81 8.49 12.23
N LYS A 316 -43.10 8.86 12.26
CA LYS A 316 -43.68 9.83 11.36
C LYS A 316 -42.94 11.18 11.41
N TYR A 317 -42.85 11.80 10.26
CA TYR A 317 -42.37 13.17 10.12
C TYR A 317 -43.56 14.11 9.98
N PRO A 318 -43.59 15.23 10.70
CA PRO A 318 -44.67 16.21 10.58
C PRO A 318 -44.56 17.06 9.30
N GLN A 319 -43.37 17.17 8.73
CA GLN A 319 -43.09 18.00 7.56
C GLN A 319 -42.15 17.28 6.58
N GLU A 320 -42.40 17.43 5.28
CA GLU A 320 -41.61 16.85 4.20
C GLU A 320 -40.16 17.35 4.20
N SER A 321 -39.93 18.63 4.55
CA SER A 321 -38.60 19.23 4.63
C SER A 321 -37.69 18.51 5.64
N ASN A 322 -38.20 18.21 6.83
CA ASN A 322 -37.48 17.47 7.86
C ASN A 322 -37.19 16.03 7.42
N PHE A 323 -38.19 15.37 6.81
CA PHE A 323 -38.02 14.03 6.25
C PHE A 323 -36.90 13.98 5.21
N ARG A 324 -36.91 14.91 4.24
CA ARG A 324 -35.88 14.98 3.18
C ARG A 324 -34.50 15.26 3.75
N ARG A 325 -34.38 16.22 4.67
CA ARG A 325 -33.10 16.57 5.31
C ARG A 325 -32.52 15.37 6.07
N ASP A 326 -33.33 14.74 6.90
CA ASP A 326 -32.87 13.63 7.75
C ASP A 326 -32.60 12.37 6.92
N ALA A 327 -33.36 12.14 5.85
CA ALA A 327 -33.10 11.06 4.88
C ALA A 327 -31.77 11.28 4.14
N ALA A 328 -31.52 12.48 3.62
CA ALA A 328 -30.26 12.81 2.95
C ALA A 328 -29.05 12.69 3.91
N ALA A 329 -29.21 13.15 5.15
CA ALA A 329 -28.19 13.01 6.17
C ALA A 329 -27.95 11.53 6.54
N ALA A 330 -29.00 10.72 6.63
CA ALA A 330 -28.89 9.30 6.93
C ALA A 330 -28.19 8.52 5.81
N GLN A 331 -28.53 8.79 4.54
CA GLN A 331 -27.84 8.20 3.38
C GLN A 331 -26.36 8.60 3.37
N ARG A 332 -26.05 9.88 3.53
CA ARG A 332 -24.67 10.37 3.57
C ARG A 332 -23.85 9.70 4.68
N ARG A 333 -24.41 9.56 5.89
CA ARG A 333 -23.71 8.88 7.00
C ARG A 333 -23.41 7.40 6.74
N LEU A 334 -24.18 6.73 5.89
CA LEU A 334 -23.94 5.33 5.54
C LEU A 334 -22.93 5.17 4.39
N LEU A 335 -22.97 6.06 3.41
CA LEU A 335 -22.08 6.03 2.24
C LEU A 335 -20.75 6.76 2.48
N THR A 336 -20.70 7.68 3.44
CA THR A 336 -19.45 8.33 3.86
C THR A 336 -19.28 8.15 5.37
N PRO A 337 -19.14 6.88 5.85
CA PRO A 337 -19.12 6.51 7.25
C PRO A 337 -17.80 6.84 7.93
#